data_AF-A0A9P6D5P3-F1
#
_entry.id   AF-A0A9P6D5P3-F1
#
_cell.length_a   1.000
_cell.length_b   1.000
_cell.length_c   1.000
_cell.angle_alpha   90.00
_cell.angle_beta   90.00
_cell.angle_gamma   90.00
#
_symmetry.space_group_name_H-M   'P 1'
#
loop_
_entity.id
_entity.type
_entity.pdbx_description
1 polymer ?
#
loop_
_entity_poly.entity_id
_entity_poly.type
_entity_poly.pdbx_seq_one_letter_code
_entity_poly.pdbx_strand_id
1 'polypeptide(L)'
;MQLDFPIIRMVLYGVLAFWSFILFCLAAARLNYTNHLPRGDPLNGGRSFYDPIVVEVLITTLMTMPFAVFIILSIHKRWEHPVVSTFLAEIVGLSVLWIFWIAGAAGTTSPWGNLGFCQQFEACRVLSALVAFAWLGWFTITALLAFSLLFSIANKAAFEPLHGRWNPRQSQYVDNVVRA
;
A
#
# COMPACT_ATOMS: atom_id res chain seq x y z
N MET A 1 -22.06 -19.28 -5.60
CA MET A 1 -21.11 -18.35 -6.27
C MET A 1 -19.71 -18.78 -5.88
N GLN A 2 -18.93 -19.30 -6.82
CA GLN A 2 -17.49 -19.50 -6.59
C GLN A 2 -16.87 -18.11 -6.59
N LEU A 3 -16.42 -17.65 -5.43
CA LEU A 3 -15.77 -16.36 -5.29
C LEU A 3 -14.36 -16.49 -5.89
N ASP A 4 -14.16 -15.91 -7.07
CA ASP A 4 -12.88 -15.99 -7.78
C ASP A 4 -11.79 -15.25 -7.01
N PHE A 5 -10.96 -16.00 -6.30
CA PHE A 5 -9.86 -15.48 -5.48
C PHE A 5 -8.97 -14.44 -6.20
N PRO A 6 -8.59 -14.61 -7.49
CA PRO A 6 -7.81 -13.60 -8.20
C PRO A 6 -8.54 -12.28 -8.41
N ILE A 7 -9.87 -12.30 -8.56
CA ILE A 7 -10.67 -11.09 -8.79
C ILE A 7 -10.72 -10.24 -7.52
N ILE A 8 -10.96 -10.88 -6.37
CA ILE A 8 -10.95 -10.20 -5.06
C ILE A 8 -9.60 -9.49 -4.85
N ARG A 9 -8.50 -10.20 -5.11
CA ARG A 9 -7.15 -9.64 -4.98
C ARG A 9 -6.94 -8.43 -5.88
N MET A 10 -7.30 -8.52 -7.16
CA MET A 10 -7.20 -7.37 -8.08
C MET A 10 -8.00 -6.17 -7.59
N VAL A 11 -9.22 -6.39 -7.07
CA VAL A 11 -10.05 -5.32 -6.50
C VAL A 11 -9.39 -4.72 -5.26
N LEU A 12 -8.90 -5.55 -4.34
CA LEU A 12 -8.23 -5.08 -3.12
C LEU A 12 -6.95 -4.29 -3.43
N TYR A 13 -6.14 -4.72 -4.39
CA TYR A 13 -4.99 -3.96 -4.86
C TYR A 13 -5.39 -2.65 -5.54
N GLY A 14 -6.48 -2.64 -6.31
CA GLY A 14 -7.03 -1.42 -6.90
C GLY A 14 -7.49 -0.42 -5.85
N VAL A 15 -8.17 -0.90 -4.81
CA VAL A 15 -8.57 -0.10 -3.64
C VAL A 15 -7.34 0.42 -2.88
N LEU A 16 -6.34 -0.41 -2.65
CA LEU A 16 -5.08 0.00 -2.01
C LEU A 16 -4.35 1.08 -2.83
N ALA A 17 -4.29 0.94 -4.16
CA ALA A 17 -3.70 1.95 -5.03
C ALA A 17 -4.47 3.28 -4.97
N PHE A 18 -5.80 3.23 -4.90
CA PHE A 18 -6.63 4.42 -4.74
C PHE A 18 -6.41 5.14 -3.41
N TRP A 19 -6.38 4.39 -2.29
CA TRP A 19 -6.02 4.96 -0.98
C TRP A 19 -4.61 5.53 -0.98
N SER A 20 -3.66 4.84 -1.60
CA SER A 20 -2.27 5.30 -1.73
C SER A 20 -2.18 6.62 -2.50
N PHE A 21 -2.93 6.76 -3.58
CA PHE A 21 -2.96 7.98 -4.38
C PHE A 21 -3.54 9.17 -3.61
N ILE A 22 -4.67 8.97 -2.92
CA ILE A 22 -5.26 10.02 -2.07
C ILE A 22 -4.26 10.43 -0.97
N LEU A 23 -3.68 9.44 -0.29
CA LEU A 23 -2.74 9.68 0.81
C LEU A 23 -1.47 10.39 0.32
N PHE A 24 -0.98 10.05 -0.88
CA PHE A 24 0.13 10.76 -1.54
C PHE A 24 -0.18 12.24 -1.76
N CYS A 25 -1.36 12.56 -2.32
CA CYS A 25 -1.79 13.94 -2.53
C CYS A 25 -1.92 14.71 -1.20
N LEU A 26 -2.52 14.10 -0.17
CA LEU A 26 -2.66 14.71 1.15
C LEU A 26 -1.32 14.94 1.84
N ALA A 27 -0.39 13.96 1.76
CA ALA A 27 0.95 14.08 2.32
C ALA A 27 1.76 15.18 1.62
N ALA A 28 1.68 15.28 0.29
CA ALA A 28 2.31 16.34 -0.47
C ALA A 28 1.74 17.73 -0.13
N ALA A 29 0.41 17.85 -0.02
CA ALA A 29 -0.26 19.09 0.39
C ALA A 29 0.17 19.51 1.81
N ARG A 30 0.27 18.55 2.74
CA ARG A 30 0.72 18.78 4.10
C ARG A 30 2.17 19.26 4.14
N LEU A 31 3.09 18.60 3.42
CA LEU A 31 4.50 18.99 3.35
C LEU A 31 4.69 20.36 2.71
N ASN A 32 3.92 20.68 1.67
CA ASN A 32 3.96 22.00 1.06
C ASN A 32 3.57 23.09 2.07
N TYR A 33 2.52 22.84 2.86
CA TYR A 33 2.07 23.75 3.90
C TYR A 33 3.07 23.87 5.07
N THR A 34 3.67 22.76 5.54
CA THR A 34 4.64 22.81 6.66
C THR A 34 5.96 23.46 6.28
N ASN A 35 6.34 23.46 5.00
CA ASN A 35 7.53 24.13 4.50
C ASN A 35 7.29 25.61 4.16
N HIS A 36 6.05 26.02 3.87
CA HIS A 36 5.70 27.38 3.46
C HIS A 36 4.61 28.01 4.35
N LEU A 37 4.79 27.98 5.68
CA LEU A 37 3.80 28.60 6.57
C LEU A 37 3.75 30.13 6.40
N PRO A 38 2.54 30.72 6.33
CA PRO A 38 2.37 32.16 6.40
C PRO A 38 2.83 32.70 7.76
N ARG A 39 3.38 33.92 7.76
CA ARG A 39 3.72 34.63 9.01
C ARG A 39 2.43 34.90 9.79
N GLY A 40 2.35 34.41 11.03
CA GLY A 40 1.20 34.58 11.91
C GLY A 40 0.23 33.39 11.96
N ASP A 41 0.54 32.28 11.29
CA ASP A 41 -0.22 31.04 11.44
C ASP A 41 -0.11 30.54 12.91
N PRO A 42 -1.24 30.15 13.57
CA PRO A 42 -1.20 29.59 14.93
C PRO A 42 -0.35 28.32 15.02
N LEU A 43 -0.12 27.63 13.89
CA LEU A 43 0.70 26.44 13.85
C LEU A 43 2.20 26.80 13.91
N ASN A 44 2.91 26.28 14.92
CA ASN A 44 4.34 26.50 15.18
C ASN A 44 4.78 28.00 15.18
N GLY A 45 3.87 28.91 15.56
CA GLY A 45 4.12 30.35 15.55
C GLY A 45 4.52 30.90 14.17
N GLY A 46 4.00 30.31 13.10
CA GLY A 46 4.30 30.68 11.71
C GLY A 46 5.73 30.34 11.27
N ARG A 47 6.44 29.47 11.98
CA ARG A 47 7.77 28.98 11.58
C ARG A 47 7.63 27.67 10.82
N SER A 48 8.16 27.63 9.60
CA SER A 48 8.27 26.40 8.81
C SER A 48 9.00 25.30 9.59
N PHE A 49 8.50 24.07 9.49
CA PHE A 49 9.09 22.91 10.11
C PHE A 49 8.96 21.68 9.20
N TYR A 50 9.88 20.74 9.38
CA TYR A 50 9.91 19.51 8.60
C TYR A 50 9.29 18.37 9.40
N ASP A 51 8.32 17.68 8.80
CA ASP A 51 7.60 16.58 9.43
C ASP A 51 8.08 15.23 8.85
N PRO A 52 8.97 14.50 9.56
CA PRO A 52 9.58 13.28 9.03
C PRO A 52 8.56 12.15 8.87
N ILE A 53 7.46 12.17 9.63
CA ILE A 53 6.43 11.13 9.57
C ILE A 53 5.62 11.26 8.28
N VAL A 54 5.29 12.49 7.87
CA VAL A 54 4.57 12.72 6.61
C VAL A 54 5.41 12.31 5.41
N VAL A 55 6.74 12.44 5.51
CA VAL A 55 7.69 12.01 4.46
C VAL A 55 7.74 10.50 4.34
N GLU A 56 7.76 9.79 5.48
CA GLU A 56 7.67 8.33 5.49
C GLU A 56 6.39 7.87 4.78
N VAL A 57 5.23 8.44 5.13
CA VAL A 57 3.95 8.14 4.48
C VAL A 57 3.99 8.42 2.97
N LEU A 58 4.63 9.52 2.56
CA LEU A 58 4.79 9.87 1.14
C LEU A 58 5.64 8.83 0.39
N ILE A 59 6.74 8.36 0.98
CA ILE A 59 7.58 7.31 0.39
C ILE A 59 6.81 5.98 0.34
N THR A 60 6.10 5.64 1.40
CA THR A 60 5.31 4.41 1.51
C THR A 60 4.22 4.33 0.46
N THR A 61 3.50 5.43 0.21
CA THR A 61 2.51 5.52 -0.87
C THR A 61 3.16 5.44 -2.26
N LEU A 62 4.32 6.09 -2.45
CA LEU A 62 5.09 6.03 -3.69
C LEU A 62 5.62 4.63 -4.00
N MET A 63 5.96 3.83 -2.98
CA MET A 63 6.33 2.42 -3.14
C MET A 63 5.10 1.52 -3.36
N THR A 64 4.00 1.80 -2.67
CA THR A 64 2.79 0.98 -2.73
C THR A 64 2.10 1.05 -4.10
N MET A 65 2.02 2.23 -4.72
CA MET A 65 1.38 2.42 -6.03
C MET A 65 1.99 1.54 -7.15
N PRO A 66 3.30 1.62 -7.47
CA PRO A 66 3.90 0.78 -8.51
C PRO A 66 3.86 -0.70 -8.14
N PHE A 67 3.99 -1.06 -6.85
CA PHE A 67 3.85 -2.43 -6.41
C PHE A 67 2.44 -2.97 -6.67
N ALA A 68 1.39 -2.21 -6.33
CA ALA A 68 0.00 -2.61 -6.60
C ALA A 68 -0.27 -2.75 -8.10
N VAL A 69 0.20 -1.81 -8.92
CA VAL A 69 0.08 -1.89 -10.39
C VAL A 69 0.82 -3.12 -10.93
N PHE A 70 2.05 -3.37 -10.45
CA PHE A 70 2.84 -4.54 -10.84
C PHE A 70 2.10 -5.85 -10.53
N ILE A 71 1.52 -5.99 -9.34
CA ILE A 71 0.76 -7.19 -8.95
C ILE A 71 -0.51 -7.34 -9.81
N ILE A 72 -1.29 -6.28 -10.01
CA ILE A 72 -2.48 -6.32 -10.86
C ILE A 72 -2.12 -6.76 -12.28
N LEU A 73 -1.06 -6.18 -12.87
CA LEU A 73 -0.58 -6.56 -14.19
C LEU A 73 -0.07 -8.00 -14.23
N SER A 74 0.61 -8.46 -13.19
CA SER A 74 1.11 -9.84 -13.10
C SER A 74 -0.03 -10.85 -13.06
N ILE A 75 -1.11 -10.56 -12.31
CA ILE A 75 -2.33 -11.38 -12.27
C ILE A 75 -3.07 -11.33 -13.62
N HIS A 76 -3.23 -10.13 -14.19
CA HIS A 76 -4.02 -9.94 -15.41
C HIS A 76 -3.33 -10.52 -16.66
N LYS A 77 -2.04 -10.23 -16.85
CA LYS A 77 -1.23 -10.72 -17.99
C LYS A 77 -0.69 -12.13 -17.77
N ARG A 78 -0.86 -12.71 -16.58
CA ARG A 78 -0.29 -14.02 -16.18
C ARG A 78 1.21 -14.06 -16.43
N TRP A 79 1.92 -13.05 -15.95
CA TRP A 79 3.38 -13.05 -16.06
C TRP A 79 3.96 -14.08 -15.10
N GLU A 80 4.61 -15.10 -15.66
CA GLU A 80 5.28 -16.18 -14.93
C GLU A 80 6.79 -15.89 -14.93
N HIS A 81 7.29 -15.34 -13.81
CA HIS A 81 8.72 -15.22 -13.58
C HIS A 81 9.09 -16.03 -12.32
N PRO A 82 10.08 -16.93 -12.40
CA PRO A 82 10.41 -17.93 -11.35
C PRO A 82 10.65 -17.32 -9.96
N VAL A 83 11.19 -16.09 -9.91
CA VAL A 83 11.63 -15.46 -8.66
C VAL A 83 10.67 -14.37 -8.15
N VAL A 84 10.01 -13.64 -9.07
CA VAL A 84 9.31 -12.39 -8.72
C VAL A 84 7.79 -12.55 -8.74
N SER A 85 7.28 -13.57 -9.44
CA SER A 85 5.84 -13.82 -9.59
C SER A 85 5.37 -15.03 -8.78
N THR A 86 5.89 -15.18 -7.56
CA THR A 86 5.47 -16.24 -6.63
C THR A 86 4.63 -15.68 -5.48
N PHE A 87 3.78 -16.51 -4.89
CA PHE A 87 3.02 -16.13 -3.68
C PHE A 87 3.93 -15.74 -2.51
N LEU A 88 5.10 -16.38 -2.38
CA LEU A 88 6.09 -16.01 -1.36
C LEU A 88 6.60 -14.59 -1.58
N ALA A 89 6.97 -14.23 -2.82
CA ALA A 89 7.45 -12.88 -3.14
C ALA A 89 6.38 -11.81 -2.85
N GLU A 90 5.12 -12.11 -3.15
CA GLU A 90 3.99 -11.24 -2.80
C GLU A 90 3.84 -11.08 -1.28
N ILE A 91 3.85 -12.17 -0.51
CA ILE A 91 3.72 -12.14 0.95
C ILE A 91 4.88 -11.33 1.57
N VAL A 92 6.10 -11.52 1.09
CA VAL A 92 7.26 -10.74 1.55
C VAL A 92 7.08 -9.27 1.22
N GLY A 93 6.70 -8.92 -0.01
CA GLY A 93 6.45 -7.54 -0.42
C GLY A 93 5.33 -6.87 0.40
N LEU A 94 4.22 -7.57 0.60
CA LEU A 94 3.11 -7.13 1.44
C LEU A 94 3.53 -6.96 2.90
N SER A 95 4.37 -7.84 3.44
CA SER A 95 4.85 -7.76 4.83
C SER A 95 5.74 -6.54 5.05
N VAL A 96 6.65 -6.25 4.11
CA VAL A 96 7.49 -5.04 4.17
C VAL A 96 6.63 -3.78 4.10
N LEU A 97 5.71 -3.71 3.14
CA LEU A 97 4.77 -2.59 3.04
C LEU A 97 3.90 -2.48 4.29
N TRP A 98 3.44 -3.60 4.86
CA TRP A 98 2.63 -3.60 6.08
C TRP A 98 3.33 -2.90 7.25
N ILE A 99 4.64 -3.12 7.42
CA ILE A 99 5.46 -2.45 8.44
C ILE A 99 5.52 -0.94 8.19
N PHE A 100 5.72 -0.51 6.94
CA PHE A 100 5.71 0.90 6.60
C PHE A 100 4.33 1.55 6.83
N TRP A 101 3.26 0.90 6.40
CA TRP A 101 1.89 1.38 6.60
C TRP A 101 1.52 1.52 8.09
N ILE A 102 1.90 0.57 8.94
CA ILE A 102 1.63 0.69 10.38
C ILE A 102 2.50 1.77 11.04
N ALA A 103 3.76 1.91 10.63
CA ALA A 103 4.64 2.95 11.13
C ALA A 103 4.10 4.35 10.79
N GLY A 104 3.65 4.57 9.55
CA GLY A 104 3.02 5.81 9.13
C GLY A 104 1.68 6.08 9.81
N ALA A 105 0.80 5.08 9.93
CA ALA A 105 -0.50 5.24 10.58
C ALA A 105 -0.35 5.52 12.10
N ALA A 106 0.49 4.76 12.80
CA ALA A 106 0.75 4.97 14.23
C ALA A 106 1.51 6.28 14.48
N GLY A 107 2.52 6.57 13.65
CA GLY A 107 3.32 7.78 13.71
C GLY A 107 2.46 9.03 13.53
N THR A 108 1.52 9.03 12.59
CA THR A 108 0.59 10.16 12.41
C THR A 108 -0.47 10.24 13.53
N THR A 109 -0.88 9.12 14.10
CA THR A 109 -1.91 9.11 15.16
C THR A 109 -1.40 9.63 16.50
N SER A 110 -0.14 9.37 16.86
CA SER A 110 0.42 9.73 18.18
C SER A 110 0.39 11.23 18.50
N PRO A 111 0.89 12.14 17.64
CA PRO A 111 0.84 13.58 17.89
C PRO A 111 -0.52 14.23 17.58
N TRP A 112 -1.37 13.56 16.79
CA TRP A 112 -2.58 14.14 16.20
C TRP A 112 -3.84 13.30 16.48
N GLY A 113 -3.92 12.65 17.65
CA GLY A 113 -5.04 11.76 17.97
C GLY A 113 -6.38 12.46 18.23
N ASN A 114 -6.38 13.72 18.67
CA ASN A 114 -7.61 14.46 18.98
C ASN A 114 -7.62 15.85 18.32
N LEU A 115 -8.13 15.94 17.08
CA LEU A 115 -8.23 17.18 16.31
C LEU A 115 -9.64 17.78 16.25
N GLY A 116 -10.56 17.33 17.11
CA GLY A 116 -11.94 17.84 17.11
C GLY A 116 -12.02 19.36 17.29
N PHE A 117 -11.12 19.93 18.09
CA PHE A 117 -11.10 21.37 18.41
C PHE A 117 -10.62 22.27 17.26
N CYS A 118 -9.97 21.71 16.24
CA CYS A 118 -9.27 22.47 15.19
C CYS A 118 -9.90 22.31 13.80
N GLN A 119 -11.05 21.63 13.68
CA GLN A 119 -11.70 21.34 12.40
C GLN A 119 -12.11 22.58 11.59
N GLN A 120 -12.16 23.75 12.23
CA GLN A 120 -12.36 25.04 11.55
C GLN A 120 -11.22 25.41 10.58
N PHE A 121 -10.01 24.87 10.78
CA PHE A 121 -8.84 25.15 9.94
C PHE A 121 -8.66 24.07 8.87
N GLU A 122 -8.31 24.49 7.64
CA GLU A 122 -8.04 23.59 6.51
C GLU A 122 -6.95 22.55 6.84
N ALA A 123 -5.88 22.99 7.50
CA ALA A 123 -4.75 22.14 7.85
C ALA A 123 -5.15 20.96 8.75
N CYS A 124 -6.06 21.18 9.69
CA CYS A 124 -6.55 20.14 10.60
C CYS A 124 -7.50 19.15 9.90
N ARG A 125 -8.30 19.62 8.93
CA ARG A 125 -9.13 18.75 8.08
C ARG A 125 -8.26 17.84 7.20
N VAL A 126 -7.20 18.38 6.60
CA VAL A 126 -6.22 17.60 5.81
C VAL A 126 -5.53 16.55 6.69
N LEU A 127 -5.11 16.91 7.90
CA LEU A 127 -4.43 15.99 8.81
C LEU A 127 -5.36 14.85 9.28
N SER A 128 -6.61 15.17 9.59
CA SER A 128 -7.62 14.17 9.93
C SER A 128 -7.89 13.21 8.77
N ALA A 129 -7.98 13.72 7.54
CA ALA A 129 -8.14 12.88 6.36
C ALA A 129 -6.91 11.98 6.15
N LEU A 130 -5.70 12.52 6.32
CA LEU A 130 -4.45 11.77 6.20
C LEU A 130 -4.40 10.59 7.17
N VAL A 131 -4.72 10.81 8.45
CA VAL A 131 -4.78 9.74 9.46
C VAL A 131 -5.83 8.69 9.08
N ALA A 132 -7.03 9.11 8.66
CA ALA A 132 -8.10 8.19 8.29
C ALA A 132 -7.70 7.30 7.09
N PHE A 133 -7.15 7.88 6.02
CA PHE A 133 -6.70 7.12 4.86
C PHE A 133 -5.48 6.25 5.15
N ALA A 134 -4.59 6.66 6.06
CA ALA A 134 -3.47 5.83 6.51
C ALA A 134 -3.97 4.53 7.16
N TRP A 135 -4.96 4.62 8.04
CA TRP A 135 -5.60 3.44 8.65
C TRP A 135 -6.38 2.60 7.66
N LEU A 136 -7.12 3.20 6.71
CA LEU A 136 -7.83 2.46 5.66
C LEU A 136 -6.86 1.68 4.75
N GLY A 137 -5.73 2.28 4.39
CA GLY A 137 -4.65 1.59 3.67
C GLY A 137 -4.05 0.45 4.48
N TRP A 138 -3.80 0.66 5.77
CA TRP A 138 -3.32 -0.41 6.65
C TRP A 138 -4.32 -1.58 6.81
N PHE A 139 -5.62 -1.30 6.93
CA PHE A 139 -6.64 -2.36 6.97
C PHE A 139 -6.70 -3.14 5.66
N THR A 140 -6.64 -2.45 4.52
CA THR A 140 -6.69 -3.10 3.20
C THR A 140 -5.45 -3.95 2.94
N ILE A 141 -4.24 -3.49 3.31
CA ILE A 141 -3.03 -4.31 3.17
C ILE A 141 -3.02 -5.48 4.16
N THR A 142 -3.58 -5.32 5.36
CA THR A 142 -3.75 -6.43 6.32
C THR A 142 -4.70 -7.50 5.76
N ALA A 143 -5.82 -7.09 5.15
CA ALA A 143 -6.74 -8.01 4.49
C ALA A 143 -6.06 -8.76 3.34
N LEU A 144 -5.31 -8.05 2.47
CA LEU A 144 -4.52 -8.66 1.39
C LEU A 144 -3.52 -9.69 1.93
N LEU A 145 -2.73 -9.31 2.93
CA LEU A 145 -1.74 -10.20 3.54
C LEU A 145 -2.39 -11.45 4.15
N ALA A 146 -3.51 -11.28 4.87
CA ALA A 146 -4.25 -12.39 5.44
C ALA A 146 -4.80 -13.34 4.37
N PHE A 147 -5.41 -12.81 3.29
CA PHE A 147 -5.91 -13.64 2.20
C PHE A 147 -4.80 -14.39 1.46
N SER A 148 -3.69 -13.72 1.14
CA SER A 148 -2.55 -14.35 0.45
C SER A 148 -1.87 -15.40 1.34
N LEU A 149 -1.75 -15.15 2.65
CA LEU A 149 -1.20 -16.12 3.60
C LEU A 149 -2.10 -17.34 3.78
N LEU A 150 -3.40 -17.15 4.03
CA LEU A 150 -4.36 -18.24 4.19
C LEU A 150 -4.42 -19.13 2.94
N PHE A 151 -4.44 -18.52 1.75
CA PHE A 151 -4.44 -19.25 0.49
C PHE A 151 -3.15 -20.05 0.29
N SER A 152 -1.99 -19.44 0.56
CA SER A 152 -0.69 -20.09 0.45
C SER A 152 -0.57 -21.30 1.40
N ILE A 153 -1.04 -21.17 2.65
CA ILE A 153 -1.02 -22.26 3.64
C ILE A 153 -1.99 -23.38 3.25
N ALA A 154 -3.25 -23.03 2.92
CA ALA A 154 -4.28 -24.01 2.62
C ALA A 154 -3.96 -24.87 1.38
N ASN A 155 -3.29 -24.28 0.38
CA ASN A 155 -2.96 -24.95 -0.87
C ASN A 155 -1.49 -25.38 -0.96
N LYS A 156 -0.68 -25.14 0.07
CA LYS A 156 0.79 -25.32 0.05
C LYS A 156 1.46 -24.65 -1.17
N ALA A 157 0.94 -23.50 -1.57
CA ALA A 157 1.21 -22.86 -2.86
C ALA A 157 2.27 -21.74 -2.77
N ALA A 158 3.17 -21.79 -1.79
CA ALA A 158 4.10 -20.68 -1.50
C ALA A 158 5.03 -20.36 -2.68
N PHE A 159 5.53 -21.39 -3.38
CA PHE A 159 6.44 -21.25 -4.52
C PHE A 159 5.72 -21.25 -5.87
N GLU A 160 4.40 -21.21 -5.83
CA GLU A 160 3.58 -21.32 -7.03
C GLU A 160 3.31 -19.96 -7.67
N PRO A 161 3.03 -19.93 -8.99
CA PRO A 161 2.83 -18.69 -9.70
C PRO A 161 1.60 -17.92 -9.20
N LEU A 162 1.78 -16.60 -9.07
CA LEU A 162 0.90 -15.65 -8.42
C LEU A 162 -0.54 -15.59 -8.99
N HIS A 163 -0.72 -15.93 -10.28
CA HIS A 163 -2.01 -15.81 -10.96
C HIS A 163 -3.06 -16.86 -10.52
N GLY A 164 -2.66 -17.90 -9.76
CA GLY A 164 -3.58 -18.85 -9.12
C GLY A 164 -4.40 -19.73 -10.08
N ARG A 165 -4.14 -19.68 -11.39
CA ARG A 165 -4.76 -20.54 -12.40
C ARG A 165 -3.82 -21.71 -12.72
N TRP A 166 -3.98 -22.81 -12.00
CA TRP A 166 -3.23 -24.04 -12.21
C TRP A 166 -3.77 -24.80 -13.43
N ASN A 167 -3.28 -24.48 -14.62
CA ASN A 167 -3.56 -25.31 -15.79
C ASN A 167 -2.25 -25.98 -16.20
N PRO A 168 -2.07 -27.30 -15.94
CA PRO A 168 -0.82 -28.01 -16.22
C PRO A 168 -0.43 -28.03 -17.71
N ARG A 169 -1.31 -27.56 -18.62
CA ARG A 169 -1.03 -27.38 -20.04
C ARG A 169 -0.59 -25.97 -20.44
N GLN A 170 -0.68 -24.97 -19.54
CA GLN A 170 -0.33 -23.57 -19.84
C GLN A 170 0.80 -23.02 -18.97
N SER A 171 1.00 -23.51 -17.75
CA SER A 171 2.12 -23.11 -16.89
C SER A 171 3.33 -23.98 -17.19
N GLN A 172 4.09 -23.62 -18.23
CA GLN A 172 5.44 -24.14 -18.41
C GLN A 172 6.41 -23.08 -17.92
N TYR A 173 7.15 -23.40 -16.84
CA TYR A 173 8.45 -22.77 -16.65
C TYR A 173 9.22 -23.01 -17.94
N VAL A 174 9.49 -21.95 -18.70
CA VAL A 174 10.36 -22.05 -19.86
C VAL A 174 11.75 -22.34 -19.30
N ASP A 175 12.07 -23.62 -19.18
CA ASP A 175 13.42 -24.06 -18.88
C ASP A 175 14.31 -23.54 -20.01
N ASN A 176 15.08 -22.50 -19.71
CA ASN A 176 16.11 -21.97 -20.60
C ASN A 176 17.28 -22.96 -20.81
N VAL A 177 17.13 -24.22 -20.39
CA VAL A 177 18.16 -25.26 -20.42
C VAL A 177 18.22 -26.00 -21.76
N VAL A 178 17.26 -25.78 -22.68
CA VAL A 178 17.29 -26.41 -24.02
C VAL A 178 17.54 -25.36 -25.12
N ARG A 179 18.68 -24.65 -25.02
CA ARG A 179 19.35 -24.04 -26.18
C ARG A 179 20.87 -24.14 -26.00
N ALA A 180 21.41 -25.33 -26.26
CA ALA A 180 22.79 -25.55 -26.65
C ALA A 180 22.83 -26.75 -27.59
#